data_AF-A0A9W8N8S6-F1
#
_entry.id   AF-A0A9W8N8S6-F1
#
_cell.length_a   1.000
_cell.length_b   1.000
_cell.length_c   1.000
_cell.angle_alpha   90.00
_cell.angle_beta   90.00
_cell.angle_gamma   90.00
#
_symmetry.space_group_name_H-M   'P 1'
#
loop_
_entity.id
_entity.type
_entity.pdbx_description
1 polymer ?
#
loop_
_entity_poly.entity_id
_entity_poly.type
_entity_poly.pdbx_seq_one_letter_code
_entity_poly.pdbx_strand_id
1 'polypeptide(L)'
;MVWTLAPQAPTMPRPPCECGLRTPRSTQALALSAQVSSGYYGCQFYGFQDTVLANKGQQMYSGCLITGATDFIFGQQAQAWFEGCDIAVRNGGYYITANGRDSDSNPSYYLFNNCNVAAGSGESVSSGAFYLGRPWRTYARVVFQNSELSSVINSAGWSEWNGDDDVDNIFYAEYGNSGSGADGDRVDWATTLNSAVDMSTVLGDTSGAWYDSSYPS
;
A
#
# COMPACT_ATOMS: atom_id res chain seq x y z
N MET A 1 -11.52 12.64 -17.18
CA MET A 1 -11.06 14.01 -16.91
C MET A 1 -9.61 13.89 -16.47
N VAL A 2 -8.68 14.16 -17.39
CA VAL A 2 -7.24 14.10 -17.13
C VAL A 2 -6.89 15.41 -16.44
N TRP A 3 -6.43 15.38 -15.19
CA TRP A 3 -5.74 16.52 -14.61
C TRP A 3 -4.30 16.48 -15.09
N THR A 4 -4.07 16.94 -16.33
CA THR A 4 -2.72 17.24 -16.81
C THR A 4 -2.37 18.63 -16.28
N LEU A 5 -1.55 18.71 -15.22
CA LEU A 5 -0.85 19.95 -14.96
C LEU A 5 0.15 20.16 -16.10
N ALA A 6 0.06 21.31 -16.75
CA ALA A 6 0.86 21.68 -17.92
C ALA A 6 2.38 21.58 -17.67
N PRO A 7 3.20 21.31 -18.70
CA PRO A 7 4.65 21.29 -18.55
C PRO A 7 5.16 22.71 -18.24
N GLN A 8 5.81 22.89 -17.10
CA GLN A 8 6.62 24.07 -16.78
C GLN A 8 8.09 23.67 -16.56
N ALA A 9 8.96 24.65 -16.81
CA ALA A 9 10.40 24.56 -17.04
C ALA A 9 11.24 23.81 -15.97
N PRO A 10 12.47 23.35 -16.30
CA PRO A 10 13.19 22.27 -15.60
C PRO A 10 13.84 22.59 -14.24
N THR A 11 13.43 23.64 -13.51
CA THR A 11 14.20 24.10 -12.33
C THR A 11 13.38 24.46 -11.09
N MET A 12 12.13 23.98 -10.98
CA MET A 12 11.33 24.14 -9.76
C MET A 12 11.04 22.75 -9.17
N PRO A 13 11.31 22.50 -7.88
CA PRO A 13 10.79 21.31 -7.21
C PRO A 13 9.27 21.27 -7.42
N ARG A 14 8.74 20.16 -7.97
CA ARG A 14 7.29 19.96 -8.05
C ARG A 14 6.76 20.06 -6.62
N PRO A 15 5.87 21.03 -6.30
CA PRO A 15 5.25 21.03 -4.98
C PRO A 15 4.46 19.71 -4.83
N PRO A 16 4.61 18.99 -3.71
CA PRO A 16 3.89 17.75 -3.49
C PRO A 16 2.38 18.03 -3.57
N CYS A 17 1.64 17.21 -4.31
CA CYS A 17 0.18 17.26 -4.26
C CYS A 17 -0.26 16.71 -2.90
N GLU A 18 -0.85 17.55 -2.05
CA GLU A 18 -1.41 17.14 -0.77
C GLU A 18 -2.93 16.95 -0.90
N CYS A 19 -3.44 15.79 -0.52
CA CYS A 19 -4.87 15.47 -0.49
C CYS A 19 -5.20 14.78 0.84
N GLY A 20 -6.16 15.28 1.60
CA GLY A 20 -6.54 14.62 2.85
C GLY A 20 -7.73 15.24 3.57
N LEU A 21 -8.38 14.42 4.39
CA LEU A 21 -9.47 14.82 5.28
C LEU A 21 -9.03 14.56 6.73
N ARG A 22 -9.10 15.58 7.59
CA ARG A 22 -8.95 15.41 9.05
C ARG A 22 -10.28 14.95 9.64
N THR A 23 -10.67 13.70 9.40
CA THR A 23 -11.94 13.16 9.89
C THR A 23 -11.84 12.64 11.34
N PRO A 24 -12.98 12.55 12.07
CA PRO A 24 -13.07 11.82 13.32
C PRO A 24 -12.66 10.34 13.13
N ARG A 25 -12.11 9.72 14.19
CA ARG A 25 -11.51 8.37 14.21
C ARG A 25 -12.43 7.18 13.81
N SER A 26 -13.63 7.38 13.27
CA SER A 26 -14.65 6.31 13.21
C SER A 26 -15.51 6.26 11.94
N THR A 27 -15.13 6.90 10.83
CA THR A 27 -15.86 6.75 9.55
C THR A 27 -14.91 6.71 8.36
N GLN A 28 -15.25 5.93 7.34
CA GLN A 28 -14.56 5.93 6.05
C GLN A 28 -14.43 7.35 5.49
N ALA A 29 -13.24 7.72 5.04
CA ALA A 29 -12.99 9.03 4.44
C ALA A 29 -11.85 8.96 3.43
N LEU A 30 -12.23 8.84 2.15
CA LEU A 30 -11.29 8.79 1.03
C LEU A 30 -10.52 10.12 0.89
N ALA A 31 -9.19 10.05 0.89
CA ALA A 31 -8.32 11.11 0.39
C ALA A 31 -8.10 10.99 -1.12
N LEU A 32 -8.06 9.76 -1.64
CA LEU A 32 -7.93 9.45 -3.06
C LEU A 32 -8.86 8.30 -3.47
N SER A 33 -9.50 8.45 -4.63
CA SER A 33 -10.25 7.39 -5.31
C SER A 33 -9.67 7.17 -6.72
N ALA A 34 -8.77 6.19 -6.85
CA ALA A 34 -8.11 5.85 -8.10
C ALA A 34 -8.92 4.76 -8.84
N GLN A 35 -9.60 5.18 -9.91
CA GLN A 35 -10.58 4.35 -10.65
C GLN A 35 -10.14 4.00 -12.08
N VAL A 36 -8.95 4.46 -12.48
CA VAL A 36 -8.35 4.28 -13.81
C VAL A 36 -6.84 4.14 -13.64
N SER A 37 -6.13 3.75 -14.70
CA SER A 37 -4.67 3.73 -14.66
C SER A 37 -4.11 5.14 -14.42
N SER A 38 -3.21 5.29 -13.45
CA SER A 38 -2.73 6.59 -12.96
C SER A 38 -1.39 6.50 -12.25
N GLY A 39 -0.60 7.57 -12.32
CA GLY A 39 0.69 7.70 -11.61
C GLY A 39 0.66 8.87 -10.62
N TYR A 40 1.14 8.63 -9.41
CA TYR A 40 1.25 9.59 -8.32
C TYR A 40 2.70 9.66 -7.86
N TYR A 41 3.29 10.86 -7.85
CA TYR A 41 4.71 11.06 -7.61
C TYR A 41 4.90 12.15 -6.56
N GLY A 42 5.55 11.84 -5.44
CA GLY A 42 5.74 12.80 -4.36
C GLY A 42 4.43 13.33 -3.76
N CYS A 43 3.36 12.54 -3.83
CA CYS A 43 2.05 12.96 -3.32
C CYS A 43 1.91 12.61 -1.84
N GLN A 44 1.09 13.36 -1.11
CA GLN A 44 0.79 13.07 0.29
C GLN A 44 -0.72 12.84 0.44
N PHE A 45 -1.09 11.65 0.93
CA PHE A 45 -2.47 11.24 1.15
C PHE A 45 -2.72 11.03 2.64
N TYR A 46 -3.59 11.83 3.25
CA TYR A 46 -3.87 11.77 4.68
C TYR A 46 -5.31 11.37 4.98
N GLY A 47 -5.47 10.36 5.82
CA GLY A 47 -6.77 9.94 6.32
C GLY A 47 -6.65 9.18 7.64
N PHE A 48 -7.64 8.33 7.90
CA PHE A 48 -7.66 7.46 9.07
C PHE A 48 -8.18 6.07 8.65
N GLN A 49 -9.45 5.98 8.31
CA GLN A 49 -10.02 4.79 7.70
C GLN A 49 -10.23 5.04 6.20
N ASP A 50 -9.83 4.08 5.37
CA ASP A 50 -10.04 4.10 3.92
C ASP A 50 -9.38 5.31 3.21
N THR A 51 -8.09 5.60 3.50
CA THR A 51 -7.41 6.80 2.95
C THR A 51 -7.27 6.75 1.42
N VAL A 52 -6.72 5.67 0.86
CA VAL A 52 -6.46 5.49 -0.57
C VAL A 52 -7.26 4.31 -1.09
N LEU A 53 -8.25 4.61 -1.93
CA LEU A 53 -8.97 3.61 -2.71
C LEU A 53 -8.24 3.37 -4.03
N ALA A 54 -7.30 2.43 -4.04
CA ALA A 54 -6.60 1.90 -5.21
C ALA A 54 -7.50 0.88 -5.94
N ASN A 55 -8.57 1.35 -6.60
CA ASN A 55 -9.66 0.45 -6.97
C ASN A 55 -9.49 -0.26 -8.31
N LYS A 56 -9.09 0.45 -9.38
CA LYS A 56 -9.11 -0.09 -10.74
C LYS A 56 -8.02 0.51 -11.63
N GLY A 57 -7.49 -0.32 -12.52
CA GLY A 57 -6.43 0.06 -13.47
C GLY A 57 -5.04 -0.24 -12.94
N GLN A 58 -4.02 0.12 -13.73
CA GLN A 58 -2.62 0.00 -13.36
C GLN A 58 -2.19 1.29 -12.68
N GLN A 59 -1.65 1.20 -11.47
CA GLN A 59 -1.42 2.37 -10.62
C GLN A 59 0.01 2.39 -10.10
N MET A 60 0.67 3.54 -10.24
CA MET A 60 2.04 3.77 -9.74
C MET A 60 1.99 4.84 -8.66
N TYR A 61 2.56 4.53 -7.50
CA TYR A 61 2.77 5.46 -6.40
C TYR A 61 4.26 5.50 -6.13
N SER A 62 4.94 6.61 -6.39
CA SER A 62 6.39 6.73 -6.23
C SER A 62 6.73 7.88 -5.29
N GLY A 63 7.54 7.62 -4.26
CA GLY A 63 7.96 8.63 -3.28
C GLY A 63 6.80 9.31 -2.56
N CYS A 64 5.67 8.62 -2.39
CA CYS A 64 4.47 9.18 -1.76
C CYS A 64 4.49 8.98 -0.25
N LEU A 65 3.84 9.88 0.49
CA LEU A 65 3.46 9.66 1.88
C LEU A 65 2.00 9.24 1.93
N ILE A 66 1.71 8.07 2.50
CA ILE A 66 0.34 7.58 2.69
C ILE A 66 0.10 7.37 4.18
N THR A 67 -0.80 8.15 4.75
CA THR A 67 -1.09 8.13 6.19
C THR A 67 -2.49 7.60 6.49
N GLY A 68 -2.59 6.64 7.41
CA GLY A 68 -3.88 6.10 7.85
C GLY A 68 -3.77 5.15 9.03
N ALA A 69 -4.86 4.45 9.34
CA ALA A 69 -5.02 3.64 10.54
C ALA A 69 -5.74 2.31 10.27
N THR A 70 -6.84 2.32 9.50
CA THR A 70 -7.66 1.13 9.25
C THR A 70 -7.93 0.99 7.76
N ASP A 71 -7.53 -0.13 7.18
CA ASP A 71 -7.75 -0.49 5.77
C ASP A 71 -7.39 0.65 4.81
N PHE A 72 -6.35 1.42 5.16
CA PHE A 72 -6.18 2.74 4.59
C PHE A 72 -5.58 2.73 3.18
N ILE A 73 -5.16 1.56 2.70
CA ILE A 73 -4.89 1.29 1.28
C ILE A 73 -5.72 0.07 0.87
N PHE A 74 -6.78 0.30 0.10
CA PHE A 74 -7.77 -0.73 -0.19
C PHE A 74 -8.35 -0.60 -1.59
N GLY A 75 -9.07 -1.62 -2.05
CA GLY A 75 -9.68 -1.66 -3.39
C GLY A 75 -9.74 -3.08 -3.93
N GLN A 76 -10.36 -3.28 -5.10
CA GLN A 76 -10.74 -4.63 -5.55
C GLN A 76 -10.08 -5.10 -6.86
N GLN A 77 -9.71 -4.19 -7.76
CA GLN A 77 -9.36 -4.55 -9.15
C GLN A 77 -8.03 -3.92 -9.62
N ALA A 78 -7.35 -3.11 -8.82
CA ALA A 78 -6.15 -2.42 -9.26
C ALA A 78 -4.91 -3.32 -9.20
N GLN A 79 -4.05 -3.16 -10.21
CA GLN A 79 -2.66 -3.57 -10.16
C GLN A 79 -1.87 -2.35 -9.69
N ALA A 80 -1.46 -2.30 -8.42
CA ALA A 80 -0.88 -1.12 -7.80
C ALA A 80 0.54 -1.40 -7.32
N TRP A 81 1.49 -0.60 -7.80
CA TRP A 81 2.87 -0.61 -7.37
C TRP A 81 3.17 0.64 -6.53
N PHE A 82 3.73 0.43 -5.35
CA PHE A 82 4.20 1.46 -4.44
C PHE A 82 5.72 1.37 -4.36
N GLU A 83 6.42 2.38 -4.85
CA GLU A 83 7.88 2.47 -4.89
C GLU A 83 8.33 3.58 -3.93
N GLY A 84 9.25 3.28 -3.01
CA GLY A 84 9.87 4.33 -2.18
C GLY A 84 8.89 5.12 -1.32
N CYS A 85 7.73 4.55 -0.99
CA CYS A 85 6.68 5.28 -0.28
C CYS A 85 6.87 5.21 1.25
N ASP A 86 6.57 6.31 1.93
CA ASP A 86 6.38 6.33 3.38
C ASP A 86 4.94 5.93 3.70
N ILE A 87 4.78 4.80 4.39
CA ILE A 87 3.51 4.26 4.84
C ILE A 87 3.37 4.54 6.33
N ALA A 88 2.73 5.67 6.65
CA ALA A 88 2.67 6.23 7.99
C ALA A 88 1.40 5.80 8.75
N VAL A 89 1.55 5.00 9.79
CA VAL A 89 0.43 4.52 10.60
C VAL A 89 0.05 5.49 11.71
N ARG A 90 -1.24 5.63 11.99
CA ARG A 90 -1.80 6.50 13.04
C ARG A 90 -2.34 5.69 14.21
N ASN A 91 -2.25 6.24 15.42
CA ASN A 91 -2.74 5.55 16.61
C ASN A 91 -4.28 5.37 16.56
N GLY A 92 -4.74 4.17 16.92
CA GLY A 92 -6.16 3.81 17.00
C GLY A 92 -6.68 2.98 15.83
N GLY A 93 -5.81 2.54 14.92
CA GLY A 93 -6.13 1.53 13.89
C GLY A 93 -5.21 0.31 13.97
N TYR A 94 -5.34 -0.59 12.99
CA TYR A 94 -4.72 -1.92 13.03
C TYR A 94 -4.26 -2.47 11.66
N TYR A 95 -4.71 -1.92 10.54
CA TYR A 95 -4.55 -2.60 9.24
C TYR A 95 -4.10 -1.61 8.17
N ILE A 96 -2.98 -1.93 7.51
CA ILE A 96 -2.46 -1.11 6.41
C ILE A 96 -3.24 -1.36 5.13
N THR A 97 -3.30 -2.63 4.70
CA THR A 97 -3.94 -3.00 3.43
C THR A 97 -5.22 -3.80 3.62
N ALA A 98 -6.18 -3.56 2.74
CA ALA A 98 -7.37 -4.39 2.57
C ALA A 98 -7.62 -4.64 1.08
N ASN A 99 -6.89 -5.62 0.52
CA ASN A 99 -7.04 -6.01 -0.88
C ASN A 99 -8.31 -6.87 -1.05
N GLY A 100 -9.17 -6.46 -1.98
CA GLY A 100 -10.47 -7.06 -2.24
C GLY A 100 -10.52 -7.88 -3.52
N ARG A 101 -9.41 -8.52 -3.91
CA ARG A 101 -9.40 -9.49 -5.01
C ARG A 101 -10.32 -10.67 -4.66
N ASP A 102 -11.26 -10.99 -5.53
CA ASP A 102 -12.39 -11.88 -5.27
C ASP A 102 -12.40 -13.18 -6.11
N SER A 103 -11.47 -13.32 -7.05
CA SER A 103 -11.36 -14.50 -7.90
C SER A 103 -9.97 -14.61 -8.50
N ASP A 104 -9.62 -15.80 -9.01
CA ASP A 104 -8.33 -15.99 -9.68
C ASP A 104 -8.17 -15.12 -10.94
N SER A 105 -9.26 -14.94 -11.69
CA SER A 105 -9.30 -14.09 -12.89
C SER A 105 -9.22 -12.58 -12.61
N ASN A 106 -9.39 -12.15 -11.36
CA ASN A 106 -9.30 -10.74 -11.00
C ASN A 106 -7.81 -10.33 -10.99
N PRO A 107 -7.41 -9.31 -11.77
CA PRO A 107 -5.99 -8.96 -11.93
C PRO A 107 -5.37 -8.27 -10.72
N SER A 108 -6.18 -7.89 -9.71
CA SER A 108 -5.76 -7.10 -8.56
C SER A 108 -4.46 -7.60 -7.91
N TYR A 109 -3.52 -6.70 -7.65
CA TYR A 109 -2.22 -7.04 -7.08
C TYR A 109 -1.62 -5.77 -6.49
N TYR A 110 -1.44 -5.73 -5.16
CA TYR A 110 -0.71 -4.63 -4.52
C TYR A 110 0.71 -5.06 -4.19
N LEU A 111 1.69 -4.22 -4.52
CA LEU A 111 3.08 -4.48 -4.23
C LEU A 111 3.77 -3.22 -3.70
N PHE A 112 4.37 -3.36 -2.52
CA PHE A 112 5.12 -2.33 -1.82
C PHE A 112 6.60 -2.68 -1.91
N ASN A 113 7.36 -1.91 -2.67
CA ASN A 113 8.78 -2.08 -2.90
C ASN A 113 9.56 -0.88 -2.34
N ASN A 114 10.65 -1.15 -1.63
CA ASN A 114 11.51 -0.11 -1.05
C ASN A 114 10.73 0.91 -0.19
N CYS A 115 9.63 0.50 0.43
CA CYS A 115 8.80 1.38 1.24
C CYS A 115 9.29 1.40 2.69
N ASN A 116 8.90 2.44 3.43
CA ASN A 116 9.15 2.56 4.86
C ASN A 116 7.82 2.55 5.63
N VAL A 117 7.64 1.59 6.53
CA VAL A 117 6.41 1.40 7.31
C VAL A 117 6.65 1.72 8.78
N ALA A 118 6.14 2.87 9.21
CA ALA A 118 6.40 3.40 10.54
C ALA A 118 5.24 4.21 11.12
N ALA A 119 5.30 4.47 12.43
CA ALA A 119 4.40 5.42 13.06
C ALA A 119 4.55 6.80 12.40
N GLY A 120 3.42 7.43 12.07
CA GLY A 120 3.40 8.78 11.55
C GLY A 120 4.00 9.78 12.54
N SER A 121 4.51 10.90 12.03
CA SER A 121 5.10 11.94 12.88
C SER A 121 4.12 12.43 13.95
N GLY A 122 4.53 12.35 15.22
CA GLY A 122 3.71 12.71 16.37
C GLY A 122 2.69 11.65 16.81
N GLU A 123 2.59 10.52 16.12
CA GLU A 123 1.74 9.40 16.52
C GLU A 123 2.48 8.49 17.52
N SER A 124 1.83 8.15 18.63
CA SER A 124 2.35 7.16 19.59
C SER A 124 1.66 5.82 19.34
N VAL A 125 2.30 4.94 18.58
CA VAL A 125 1.78 3.62 18.23
C VAL A 125 2.56 2.55 18.99
N SER A 126 1.84 1.66 19.68
CA SER A 126 2.45 0.55 20.40
C SER A 126 3.14 -0.41 19.43
N SER A 127 4.22 -1.04 19.88
CA SER A 127 4.86 -2.10 19.09
C SER A 127 3.89 -3.26 18.88
N GLY A 128 3.88 -3.80 17.66
CA GLY A 128 3.00 -4.88 17.26
C GLY A 128 1.53 -4.51 17.09
N ALA A 129 1.18 -3.22 17.03
CA ALA A 129 -0.20 -2.77 16.92
C ALA A 129 -0.82 -2.97 15.51
N PHE A 130 -0.01 -3.01 14.46
CA PHE A 130 -0.47 -3.02 13.07
C PHE A 130 -0.16 -4.32 12.35
N TYR A 131 -1.07 -4.75 11.48
CA TYR A 131 -0.84 -5.78 10.48
C TYR A 131 -0.59 -5.13 9.11
N LEU A 132 0.26 -5.75 8.31
CA LEU A 132 0.52 -5.40 6.90
C LEU A 132 -0.77 -5.43 6.08
N GLY A 133 -1.72 -6.29 6.45
CA GLY A 133 -3.04 -6.31 5.85
C GLY A 133 -3.97 -7.37 6.40
N ARG A 134 -5.20 -7.32 5.88
CA ARG A 134 -6.22 -8.35 6.05
C ARG A 134 -7.05 -8.50 4.77
N PRO A 135 -7.55 -9.72 4.46
CA PRO A 135 -8.20 -9.98 3.18
C PRO A 135 -9.62 -9.45 3.16
N TRP A 136 -9.89 -8.38 2.39
CA TRP A 136 -11.27 -7.93 2.22
C TRP A 136 -12.11 -8.94 1.42
N ARG A 137 -11.45 -9.74 0.56
CA ARG A 137 -12.06 -10.82 -0.22
C ARG A 137 -11.14 -12.03 -0.27
N THR A 138 -11.69 -13.17 -0.64
CA THR A 138 -11.09 -14.52 -0.50
C THR A 138 -9.89 -14.79 -1.40
N TYR A 139 -9.53 -13.89 -2.32
CA TYR A 139 -8.38 -14.04 -3.21
C TYR A 139 -7.36 -12.90 -3.03
N ALA A 140 -7.41 -12.19 -1.90
CA ALA A 140 -6.60 -11.01 -1.63
C ALA A 140 -5.11 -11.26 -1.90
N ARG A 141 -4.47 -10.27 -2.54
CA ARG A 141 -3.08 -10.42 -3.00
C ARG A 141 -2.26 -9.17 -2.74
N VAL A 142 -1.27 -9.30 -1.85
CA VAL A 142 -0.40 -8.20 -1.39
C VAL A 142 1.01 -8.71 -1.17
N VAL A 143 2.02 -7.92 -1.58
CA VAL A 143 3.43 -8.21 -1.32
C VAL A 143 4.12 -6.98 -0.72
N PHE A 144 4.90 -7.19 0.34
CA PHE A 144 5.89 -6.21 0.83
C PHE A 144 7.29 -6.74 0.57
N GLN A 145 8.10 -6.00 -0.17
CA GLN A 145 9.45 -6.42 -0.50
C GLN A 145 10.47 -5.29 -0.35
N ASN A 146 11.69 -5.64 0.01
CA ASN A 146 12.83 -4.72 0.19
C ASN A 146 12.48 -3.50 1.06
N SER A 147 11.49 -3.62 1.94
CA SER A 147 10.91 -2.52 2.68
C SER A 147 11.40 -2.52 4.12
N GLU A 148 11.51 -1.33 4.72
CA GLU A 148 11.81 -1.18 6.14
C GLU A 148 10.50 -1.24 6.94
N LEU A 149 10.37 -2.25 7.78
CA LEU A 149 9.22 -2.47 8.65
C LEU A 149 9.65 -2.17 10.09
N SER A 150 9.14 -1.08 10.66
CA SER A 150 9.41 -0.74 12.06
C SER A 150 8.63 -1.64 13.03
N SER A 151 8.92 -1.51 14.33
CA SER A 151 8.32 -2.32 15.40
C SER A 151 6.81 -2.16 15.57
N VAL A 152 6.16 -1.27 14.81
CA VAL A 152 4.70 -1.14 14.80
C VAL A 152 4.02 -2.39 14.20
N ILE A 153 4.73 -3.16 13.37
CA ILE A 153 4.19 -4.37 12.76
C ILE A 153 4.11 -5.50 13.77
N ASN A 154 2.94 -6.15 13.82
CA ASN A 154 2.66 -7.32 14.63
C ASN A 154 3.52 -8.50 14.18
N SER A 155 3.96 -9.34 15.13
CA SER A 155 4.80 -10.51 14.81
C SER A 155 4.14 -11.45 13.80
N ALA A 156 2.82 -11.60 13.87
CA ALA A 156 2.02 -12.38 12.93
C ALA A 156 2.05 -11.81 11.49
N GLY A 157 2.37 -10.52 11.33
CA GLY A 157 2.47 -9.81 10.06
C GLY A 157 1.11 -9.49 9.43
N TRP A 158 0.26 -10.51 9.30
CA TRP A 158 -1.02 -10.46 8.62
C TRP A 158 -2.14 -10.93 9.54
N SER A 159 -3.37 -10.47 9.27
CA SER A 159 -4.55 -10.86 10.02
C SER A 159 -5.59 -11.44 9.07
N GLU A 160 -6.38 -12.40 9.57
CA GLU A 160 -7.67 -12.74 8.98
C GLU A 160 -8.62 -11.54 9.05
N TRP A 161 -9.68 -11.56 8.25
CA TRP A 161 -10.70 -10.51 8.23
C TRP A 161 -11.62 -10.58 9.45
N ASN A 162 -12.10 -11.78 9.79
CA ASN A 162 -13.02 -12.07 10.89
C ASN A 162 -12.60 -13.26 11.80
N GLY A 163 -11.42 -13.85 11.59
CA GLY A 163 -10.91 -14.92 12.46
C GLY A 163 -11.40 -16.35 12.13
N ASP A 164 -12.03 -16.53 10.97
CA ASP A 164 -12.46 -17.83 10.42
C ASP A 164 -12.55 -17.76 8.87
N ASP A 165 -11.64 -17.00 8.25
CA ASP A 165 -11.66 -16.83 6.80
C ASP A 165 -10.95 -17.99 6.10
N ASP A 166 -11.47 -18.37 4.93
CA ASP A 166 -10.76 -19.26 4.03
C ASP A 166 -9.53 -18.53 3.45
N VAL A 167 -8.35 -18.92 3.97
CA VAL A 167 -7.05 -18.36 3.59
C VAL A 167 -6.40 -19.11 2.43
N ASP A 168 -6.99 -20.20 1.93
CA ASP A 168 -6.36 -21.09 0.94
C ASP A 168 -6.00 -20.38 -0.37
N ASN A 169 -6.76 -19.33 -0.70
CA ASN A 169 -6.63 -18.57 -1.93
C ASN A 169 -5.98 -17.18 -1.72
N ILE A 170 -5.57 -16.86 -0.49
CA ILE A 170 -4.91 -15.60 -0.15
C ILE A 170 -3.43 -15.70 -0.50
N PHE A 171 -2.90 -14.65 -1.13
CA PHE A 171 -1.47 -14.55 -1.43
C PHE A 171 -0.89 -13.30 -0.79
N TYR A 172 -0.49 -13.45 0.47
CA TYR A 172 0.26 -12.44 1.22
C TYR A 172 1.70 -12.88 1.36
N ALA A 173 2.62 -12.07 0.86
CA ALA A 173 4.02 -12.46 0.81
C ALA A 173 5.00 -11.34 1.17
N GLU A 174 6.18 -11.76 1.63
CA GLU A 174 7.28 -10.88 2.01
C GLU A 174 8.59 -11.32 1.36
N TYR A 175 9.45 -10.36 1.01
CA TYR A 175 10.80 -10.62 0.47
C TYR A 175 11.80 -9.56 0.92
N GLY A 176 12.92 -9.96 1.53
CA GLY A 176 14.04 -9.04 1.77
C GLY A 176 13.71 -7.79 2.60
N ASN A 177 12.63 -7.81 3.37
CA ASN A 177 12.27 -6.72 4.29
C ASN A 177 13.29 -6.66 5.42
N SER A 178 13.43 -5.48 6.01
CA SER A 178 14.36 -5.20 7.12
C SER A 178 13.67 -4.38 8.21
N GLY A 179 14.37 -4.11 9.31
CA GLY A 179 13.81 -3.41 10.46
C GLY A 179 13.13 -4.35 11.46
N SER A 180 12.87 -3.85 12.65
CA SER A 180 12.42 -4.67 13.79
C SER A 180 11.04 -5.33 13.63
N GLY A 181 10.20 -4.83 12.71
CA GLY A 181 8.91 -5.45 12.37
C GLY A 181 9.00 -6.46 11.22
N ALA A 182 10.14 -6.55 10.52
CA ALA A 182 10.36 -7.59 9.52
C ALA A 182 10.61 -8.97 10.17
N ASP A 183 11.07 -8.98 11.43
CA ASP A 183 11.22 -10.17 12.23
C ASP A 183 9.90 -10.48 12.96
N GLY A 184 9.44 -11.74 12.90
CA GLY A 184 8.28 -12.18 13.66
C GLY A 184 7.78 -13.57 13.27
N ASP A 185 7.00 -14.18 14.16
CA ASP A 185 6.31 -15.44 13.92
C ASP A 185 5.10 -15.19 13.02
N ARG A 186 5.35 -15.10 11.70
CA ARG A 186 4.30 -14.88 10.69
C ARG A 186 3.26 -15.98 10.77
N VAL A 187 2.01 -15.62 10.45
CA VAL A 187 0.94 -16.61 10.21
C VAL A 187 1.41 -17.67 9.21
N ASP A 188 1.00 -18.92 9.40
CA ASP A 188 1.47 -20.07 8.63
C ASP A 188 1.07 -20.05 7.15
N TRP A 189 0.01 -19.30 6.82
CA TRP A 189 -0.47 -19.06 5.46
C TRP A 189 0.22 -17.85 4.77
N ALA A 190 1.12 -17.13 5.44
CA ALA A 190 1.95 -16.12 4.78
C ALA A 190 3.09 -16.78 3.99
N THR A 191 3.42 -16.21 2.83
CA THR A 191 4.47 -16.72 1.95
C THR A 191 5.77 -15.94 2.11
N THR A 192 6.88 -16.63 2.36
CA THR A 192 8.22 -16.05 2.19
C THR A 192 8.70 -16.30 0.76
N LEU A 193 8.97 -15.23 0.01
CA LEU A 193 9.48 -15.35 -1.35
C LEU A 193 10.99 -15.62 -1.36
N ASN A 194 11.48 -16.21 -2.45
CA ASN A 194 12.90 -16.48 -2.68
C ASN A 194 13.59 -15.45 -3.59
N SER A 195 12.80 -14.62 -4.28
CA SER A 195 13.25 -13.49 -5.09
C SER A 195 12.22 -12.37 -5.04
N ALA A 196 12.65 -11.14 -5.30
CA ALA A 196 11.75 -10.01 -5.49
C ALA A 196 10.82 -10.26 -6.68
N VAL A 197 9.59 -9.73 -6.61
CA VAL A 197 8.66 -9.70 -7.72
C VAL A 197 8.99 -8.50 -8.60
N ASP A 198 9.12 -8.74 -9.90
CA ASP A 198 9.38 -7.68 -10.87
C ASP A 198 8.14 -6.82 -11.09
N MET A 199 8.35 -5.52 -11.28
CA MET A 199 7.29 -4.54 -11.57
C MET A 199 6.43 -4.92 -12.78
N SER A 200 7.02 -5.55 -13.80
CA SER A 200 6.30 -6.02 -14.99
C SER A 200 5.30 -7.14 -14.70
N THR A 201 5.49 -7.90 -13.61
CA THR A 201 4.52 -8.90 -13.14
C THR A 201 3.24 -8.23 -12.64
N VAL A 202 3.38 -7.05 -12.02
CA VAL A 202 2.27 -6.29 -11.46
C VAL A 202 1.64 -5.39 -12.50
N LEU A 203 2.43 -4.54 -13.18
CA LEU A 203 1.94 -3.50 -14.09
C LEU A 203 1.94 -3.90 -15.57
N GLY A 204 2.32 -5.13 -15.91
CA GLY A 204 2.43 -5.57 -17.31
C GLY A 204 3.63 -4.96 -18.04
N ASP A 205 3.52 -4.77 -19.35
CA ASP A 205 4.62 -4.20 -20.15
C ASP A 205 4.92 -2.76 -19.75
N THR A 206 6.11 -2.55 -19.18
CA THR A 206 6.61 -1.24 -18.73
C THR A 206 7.47 -0.54 -19.79
N SER A 207 7.72 -1.15 -20.95
CA SER A 207 8.63 -0.63 -21.98
C SER A 207 8.12 0.61 -22.73
N GLY A 208 6.80 0.86 -22.70
CA GLY A 208 6.15 2.08 -23.23
C GLY A 208 5.67 3.05 -22.15
N ALA A 209 6.31 3.02 -20.97
CA ALA A 209 5.85 3.54 -19.68
C ALA A 209 4.83 4.69 -19.75
N TRP A 210 3.58 4.39 -19.38
CA TRP A 210 2.57 5.40 -19.04
C TRP A 210 2.88 6.11 -17.71
N TYR A 211 3.94 5.69 -17.02
CA TYR A 211 4.41 6.18 -15.74
C TYR A 211 5.84 6.76 -15.86
N ASP A 212 6.21 7.68 -14.96
CA ASP A 212 7.50 8.35 -14.93
C ASP A 212 8.51 7.48 -14.18
N SER A 213 9.26 6.65 -14.92
CA SER A 213 10.30 5.77 -14.35
C SER A 213 11.55 6.51 -13.88
N SER A 214 11.62 7.83 -14.08
CA SER A 214 12.74 8.65 -13.64
C SER A 214 12.53 9.30 -12.27
N TYR A 215 11.31 9.18 -11.71
CA TYR A 215 11.02 9.75 -10.41
C TYR A 215 11.79 8.99 -9.31
N PRO A 216 12.48 9.71 -8.40
CA PRO A 216 13.27 9.07 -7.36
C PRO A 216 12.41 8.15 -6.46
N SER A 217 12.95 6.97 -6.18
CA SER A 217 12.53 6.09 -5.10
C SER A 217 13.09 6.57 -3.76
#